data_AF-A0A4Q3YES2-F1
#
_entry.id   AF-A0A4Q3YES2-F1
#
_cell.length_a   1.000
_cell.length_b   1.000
_cell.length_c   1.000
_cell.angle_alpha   90.00
_cell.angle_beta   90.00
_cell.angle_gamma   90.00
#
_symmetry.space_group_name_H-M   'P 1'
#
loop_
_entity.id
_entity.type
_entity.pdbx_description
1 polymer ?
#
loop_
_entity_poly.entity_id
_entity_poly.type
_entity_poly.pdbx_seq_one_letter_code
_entity_poly.pdbx_strand_id
1 'polypeptide(L)' 'MSGMLARYQALVAAGELRADAGQRKAAEALDRLQGRLERSEETGLFAKLFARKREAPRGLY' A
#
# COMPACT_ATOMS: atom_id res chain seq x y z
N MET A 1 9.03 -0.27 -5.51
CA MET A 1 9.19 1.21 -5.37
C MET A 1 10.03 1.51 -4.12
N SER A 2 10.60 2.71 -3.94
CA SER A 2 11.14 3.10 -2.62
C SER A 2 9.97 3.20 -1.63
N GLY A 3 10.00 2.47 -0.53
CA GLY A 3 8.89 2.40 0.43
C GLY A 3 8.52 3.75 1.04
N MET A 4 7.25 3.91 1.44
CA MET A 4 6.75 5.14 2.07
C MET A 4 7.59 5.59 3.28
N LEU A 5 8.09 4.66 4.08
CA LEU A 5 8.93 5.01 5.22
C LEU A 5 10.26 5.64 4.79
N ALA A 6 10.86 5.12 3.71
CA ALA A 6 12.11 5.66 3.16
C ALA A 6 11.91 7.09 2.63
N ARG A 7 10.77 7.34 1.98
CA ARG A 7 10.43 8.68 1.49
C ARG A 7 10.19 9.67 2.63
N TYR A 8 9.53 9.26 3.70
CA TYR A 8 9.37 10.09 4.90
C TYR A 8 10.75 10.48 5.49
N GLN A 9 11.64 9.51 5.65
CA GLN A 9 12.99 9.76 6.20
C GLN A 9 13.80 10.73 5.32
N ALA A 10 13.69 10.63 3.99
CA ALA A 10 14.34 11.54 3.07
C ALA A 10 13.87 12.99 3.24
N LEU A 11 12.55 13.21 3.40
CA LEU A 11 11.99 14.54 3.63
C LEU A 11 12.39 15.14 4.98
N VAL A 12 12.48 14.31 6.02
CA VAL A 12 12.98 14.75 7.33
C VAL A 12 14.47 15.11 7.25
N ALA A 13 15.27 14.30 6.56
CA ALA A 13 16.70 14.56 6.37
C ALA A 13 16.96 15.83 5.53
N ALA A 14 16.10 16.10 4.54
CA ALA A 14 16.13 17.33 3.74
C ALA A 14 15.65 18.58 4.51
N GLY A 15 15.07 18.41 5.71
CA GLY A 15 14.48 19.49 6.48
C GLY A 15 13.13 19.98 5.93
N GLU A 16 12.57 19.30 4.94
CA GLU A 16 11.25 19.60 4.37
C GLU A 16 10.10 19.16 5.28
N LEU A 17 10.35 18.16 6.14
CA LEU A 17 9.42 17.73 7.18
C LEU A 17 10.06 17.79 8.56
N ARG A 18 9.26 18.21 9.55
CA ARG A 18 9.66 18.15 10.95
C ARG A 18 9.47 16.72 11.47
N ALA A 19 10.49 16.17 12.12
CA ALA A 19 10.40 14.86 12.76
C ALA A 19 9.31 14.86 13.85
N ASP A 20 8.39 13.91 13.75
CA ASP A 20 7.27 13.73 14.68
C ASP A 20 6.98 12.23 14.86
N ALA A 21 6.72 11.82 16.10
CA ALA A 21 6.44 10.43 16.45
C ALA A 21 5.13 9.93 15.83
N GLY A 22 4.13 10.80 15.69
CA GLY A 22 2.88 10.49 15.00
C GLY A 22 3.10 10.24 13.50
N GLN A 23 3.79 11.17 12.84
CA GLN A 23 4.14 11.04 11.42
C GLN A 23 4.97 9.79 11.13
N ARG A 24 5.94 9.46 11.98
CA ARG A 24 6.73 8.22 11.83
C ARG A 24 5.85 6.97 11.91
N LYS A 25 4.96 6.88 12.91
CA LYS A 25 4.02 5.76 13.03
C LYS A 25 3.11 5.64 11.81
N ALA A 26 2.63 6.77 11.28
CA ALA A 26 1.82 6.80 10.07
C ALA A 26 2.63 6.30 8.85
N ALA A 27 3.86 6.76 8.68
CA ALA A 27 4.75 6.32 7.60
C ALA A 27 5.02 4.81 7.66
N GLU A 28 5.27 4.25 8.84
CA GLU A 28 5.44 2.80 9.04
C GLU A 28 4.16 1.98 8.73
N ALA A 29 2.98 2.53 9.00
CA ALA A 29 1.70 1.88 8.67
C ALA A 29 1.41 1.92 7.16
N LEU A 30 1.72 3.05 6.52
CA LEU A 30 1.58 3.24 5.08
C LEU A 30 2.56 2.36 4.29
N ASP A 31 3.79 2.21 4.76
CA ASP A 31 4.80 1.34 4.16
C ASP A 31 4.35 -0.14 4.15
N ARG A 32 3.83 -0.60 5.29
CA ARG A 32 3.21 -1.94 5.39
C ARG A 32 1.98 -2.09 4.50
N LEU A 33 1.17 -1.05 4.34
CA LEU A 33 0.02 -1.06 3.44
C LEU A 33 0.47 -1.16 1.98
N GLN A 34 1.44 -0.35 1.56
CA GLN A 34 2.03 -0.40 0.22
C GLN A 34 2.52 -1.82 -0.09
N GLY A 35 3.32 -2.43 0.79
CA GLY A 35 3.81 -3.78 0.58
C GLY A 35 2.73 -4.86 0.53
N ARG A 36 1.56 -4.65 1.16
CA ARG A 36 0.39 -5.53 1.00
C ARG A 36 -0.30 -5.33 -0.36
N LEU A 37 -0.43 -4.08 -0.79
CA LEU A 37 -1.06 -3.76 -2.08
C LEU A 37 -0.19 -4.23 -3.24
N GLU A 38 1.11 -3.95 -3.24
CA GLU A 38 2.04 -4.38 -4.28
C GLU A 38 2.04 -5.92 -4.43
N ARG A 39 2.11 -6.67 -3.33
CA ARG A 39 1.99 -8.15 -3.35
C ARG A 39 0.61 -8.63 -3.84
N SER A 40 -0.45 -7.89 -3.50
CA SER A 40 -1.80 -8.20 -3.96
C SER A 40 -1.97 -7.91 -5.45
N GLU A 41 -1.30 -6.91 -6.01
CA GLU A 41 -1.32 -6.58 -7.45
C GLU A 41 -0.51 -7.58 -8.27
N GLU A 42 0.66 -8.03 -7.76
CA GLU A 42 1.45 -9.10 -8.37
C GLU A 42 0.61 -10.38 -8.55
N THR A 43 -0.31 -10.65 -7.61
CA THR A 43 -1.26 -11.75 -7.72
C THR A 43 -2.48 -11.36 -8.59
N GLY A 44 -2.97 -10.13 -8.47
CA GLY A 44 -4.28 -9.69 -8.94
C GLY A 44 -4.41 -9.39 -10.43
N LEU A 45 -3.37 -8.94 -11.13
CA LEU A 45 -3.47 -8.66 -12.57
C LEU A 45 -3.45 -9.95 -13.40
N PHE A 46 -2.61 -10.92 -13.04
CA PHE A 46 -2.58 -12.23 -13.68
C PHE A 46 -3.73 -13.14 -13.22
N ALA A 47 -4.08 -13.14 -11.93
CA ALA A 47 -5.23 -13.92 -11.46
C ALA A 47 -6.56 -13.41 -12.01
N LYS A 48 -6.72 -12.12 -12.31
CA LYS A 48 -7.95 -11.58 -12.92
C LYS A 48 -8.11 -11.97 -14.40
N LEU A 49 -7.01 -12.26 -15.11
CA LEU A 49 -7.03 -12.82 -16.46
C LEU A 49 -7.39 -14.32 -16.45
N PHE A 50 -6.96 -15.06 -15.42
CA PHE A 50 -7.30 -16.48 -15.21
C PHE A 50 -8.51 -16.72 -14.30
N ALA A 51 -9.14 -15.67 -13.78
CA ALA A 51 -10.35 -15.74 -12.98
C ALA A 51 -11.53 -16.07 -13.88
N ARG A 52 -11.72 -17.38 -14.12
CA ARG A 52 -12.96 -17.92 -14.66
C ARG A 52 -14.11 -17.43 -13.79
N LYS A 53 -14.91 -16.53 -14.37
CA LYS A 53 -16.18 -15.95 -13.91
C LYS A 53 -16.80 -16.78 -12.77
N ARG A 54 -16.49 -16.47 -11.51
CA ARG A 54 -17.23 -17.02 -10.37
C ARG A 54 -18.50 -16.18 -10.26
N GLU A 55 -19.65 -16.84 -10.41
CA GLU A 55 -20.98 -16.24 -10.37
C GLU A 55 -21.12 -15.33 -9.16
N ALA A 56 -21.54 -14.09 -9.41
CA ALA A 56 -21.91 -13.16 -8.35
C ALA A 56 -23.12 -13.75 -7.59
N PRO A 57 -23.05 -13.92 -6.25
CA PRO A 57 -24.23 -14.29 -5.49
C PRO A 57 -25.25 -13.16 -5.59
N ARG A 58 -26.47 -13.52 -6.02
CA ARG A 58 -27.61 -12.61 -6.07
C ARG A 58 -28.07 -12.31 -4.64
N GLY A 59 -28.45 -11.06 -4.41
CA GLY A 59 -28.97 -10.61 -3.12
C GLY A 59 -28.61 -9.16 -2.81
N LEU A 60 -28.52 -8.30 -3.83
CA LEU A 60 -28.64 -6.87 -3.60
C LEU A 60 -30.11 -6.58 -3.28
N TYR A 61 -30.38 -6.26 -2.02
CA TYR A 61 -31.33 -5.22 -1.65
C TYR A 61 -30.57 -4.20 -0.82
#